data_AF-A0AAP5JWV8-F1
#
_entry.id   AF-A0AAP5JWV8-F1
#
_cell.length_a   1.000
_cell.length_b   1.000
_cell.length_c   1.000
_cell.angle_alpha   90.00
_cell.angle_beta   90.00
_cell.angle_gamma   90.00
#
_symmetry.space_group_name_H-M   'P 1'
#
loop_
_entity.id
_entity.type
_entity.pdbx_description
1 polymer ?
#
loop_
_entity_poly.entity_id
_entity_poly.type
_entity_poly.pdbx_seq_one_letter_code
_entity_poly.pdbx_strand_id
1 'polypeptide(L)'
;MPEGADPKGWSGIAHYINDQSAVTGTPFITHFNTGNGKLFAVDGEVVRDKEWNNRSLQDVLPSWRWIAESDGTALKPDFDWSKAYFGGSSLKVKGDLSPAHPTKVKLYKADLSVQDDTAISLVYQTNSDKSTIKVGVSFSDEPDTFTYLDLKPGKDKNGWKQGAVDLSPYAGKKVAALSLEFGSSGEIRDFQANIGELAIENRTEQPASLPAVSGLNIRETEFTEGIYGDGRLEWNKLSGDDVLYYQVYRVKPDHTREYIGATPNNVYYVPQMKRTGKEASTVLEVVPVNRSYRQGEKTSVKFDWPAYPKPTAKFSAEKTLIAPGESVTFRNESSEVTESVEWSFPGARPETSTEENPSVAFPNEGTYTVTLRAKNSEGEDVATKKEFITVTKEAAGGVGDLALNKQATASSFVNDREAPKFALDGNDKTKWCAVGDGPHWLTVDLGSTRKVSGFVVKHAEAGGEAAAFNTRDFEISVSLDGKNWTQVVDVKGNTLGTSKHSIALTEARYVKLNVTKPTQGGDTAARIYGFEVHGLKAPVPTFTDIQDHWAR
;
A
#
# COMPACT_ATOMS: atom_id res chain seq x y z
N MET A 1 -23.73 17.26 -5.33
CA MET A 1 -24.67 17.32 -6.47
C MET A 1 -25.08 18.78 -6.59
N PRO A 2 -25.04 19.39 -7.79
CA PRO A 2 -25.61 20.73 -7.95
C PRO A 2 -27.09 20.71 -7.53
N GLU A 3 -27.55 21.77 -6.87
CA GLU A 3 -28.98 21.95 -6.60
C GLU A 3 -29.76 21.97 -7.92
N GLY A 4 -30.73 21.07 -8.07
CA GLY A 4 -31.63 20.99 -9.24
C GLY A 4 -31.49 19.76 -10.14
N ALA A 5 -30.54 18.85 -9.90
CA ALA A 5 -30.51 17.57 -10.61
C ALA A 5 -31.60 16.63 -10.06
N ASP A 6 -32.64 16.35 -10.85
CA ASP A 6 -33.62 15.30 -10.54
C ASP A 6 -32.91 13.92 -10.66
N PRO A 7 -32.75 13.16 -9.57
CA PRO A 7 -32.18 11.81 -9.63
C PRO A 7 -32.97 10.84 -10.53
N LYS A 8 -34.20 11.19 -10.97
CA LYS A 8 -35.01 10.42 -11.92
C LYS A 8 -34.69 10.68 -13.40
N GLY A 9 -33.79 11.61 -13.73
CA GLY A 9 -33.44 11.91 -15.13
C GLY A 9 -32.60 10.83 -15.82
N TRP A 10 -32.03 9.87 -15.09
CA TRP A 10 -31.15 8.84 -15.62
C TRP A 10 -31.78 7.43 -15.50
N SER A 11 -32.17 6.85 -16.64
CA SER A 11 -32.84 5.54 -16.69
C SER A 11 -31.90 4.33 -16.61
N GLY A 12 -30.58 4.53 -16.57
CA GLY A 12 -29.60 3.42 -16.59
C GLY A 12 -29.52 2.68 -17.93
N ILE A 13 -28.41 1.99 -18.20
CA ILE A 13 -28.19 1.32 -19.49
C ILE A 13 -29.17 0.15 -19.72
N ALA A 14 -29.47 -0.61 -18.66
CA ALA A 14 -30.36 -1.78 -18.73
C ALA A 14 -31.82 -1.44 -19.06
N HIS A 15 -32.22 -0.17 -19.00
CA HIS A 15 -33.54 0.27 -19.47
C HIS A 15 -33.64 0.28 -21.00
N TYR A 16 -32.52 0.42 -21.72
CA TYR A 16 -32.49 0.56 -23.18
C TYR A 16 -31.84 -0.62 -23.91
N ILE A 17 -30.92 -1.32 -23.24
CA ILE A 17 -30.10 -2.37 -23.86
C ILE A 17 -30.31 -3.69 -23.12
N ASN A 18 -30.72 -4.71 -23.87
CA ASN A 18 -30.86 -6.07 -23.36
C ASN A 18 -29.50 -6.64 -22.95
N ASP A 19 -29.47 -7.33 -21.83
CA ASP A 19 -28.28 -8.06 -21.38
C ASP A 19 -27.92 -9.24 -22.30
N GLN A 20 -26.62 -9.51 -22.37
CA GLN A 20 -26.01 -10.67 -23.01
C GLN A 20 -25.36 -11.54 -21.94
N SER A 21 -25.09 -12.81 -22.26
CA SER A 21 -24.46 -13.73 -21.32
C SER A 21 -23.30 -14.48 -21.94
N ALA A 22 -22.25 -14.66 -21.14
CA ALA A 22 -21.12 -15.55 -21.42
C ALA A 22 -21.33 -16.97 -20.84
N VAL A 23 -22.47 -17.22 -20.20
CA VAL A 23 -22.82 -18.49 -19.56
C VAL A 23 -23.46 -19.43 -20.59
N THR A 24 -22.65 -20.01 -21.48
CA THR A 24 -23.13 -20.76 -22.66
C THR A 24 -22.68 -22.21 -22.76
N GLY A 25 -21.87 -22.69 -21.80
CA GLY A 25 -21.46 -24.10 -21.74
C GLY A 25 -20.94 -24.52 -20.37
N THR A 26 -20.65 -25.80 -20.21
CA THR A 26 -19.98 -26.37 -19.03
C THR A 26 -18.46 -26.52 -19.29
N PRO A 27 -17.61 -26.40 -18.24
CA PRO A 27 -17.96 -25.91 -16.91
C PRO A 27 -18.22 -24.39 -16.92
N PHE A 28 -19.16 -23.92 -16.10
CA PHE A 28 -19.32 -22.51 -15.77
C PHE A 28 -19.09 -22.34 -14.27
N ILE A 29 -18.06 -21.59 -13.88
CA ILE A 29 -17.70 -21.36 -12.48
C ILE A 29 -17.49 -19.87 -12.25
N THR A 30 -18.08 -19.34 -11.19
CA THR A 30 -17.88 -17.96 -10.73
C THR A 30 -17.69 -17.94 -9.22
N HIS A 31 -16.66 -17.26 -8.77
CA HIS A 31 -16.40 -16.98 -7.36
C HIS A 31 -16.88 -15.58 -6.96
N PHE A 32 -17.53 -14.88 -7.89
CA PHE A 32 -17.85 -13.46 -7.76
C PHE A 32 -16.60 -12.60 -7.55
N ASN A 33 -15.46 -13.03 -8.10
CA ASN A 33 -14.21 -12.28 -8.04
C ASN A 33 -14.29 -11.06 -8.97
N THR A 34 -14.21 -9.87 -8.39
CA THR A 34 -14.30 -8.60 -9.13
C THR A 34 -12.96 -8.17 -9.76
N GLY A 35 -11.92 -9.01 -9.68
CA GLY A 35 -10.57 -8.71 -10.18
C GLY A 35 -9.80 -7.74 -9.27
N ASN A 36 -10.27 -7.56 -8.03
CA ASN A 36 -9.61 -6.80 -6.97
C ASN A 36 -10.09 -7.26 -5.60
N GLY A 37 -9.39 -6.87 -4.55
CA GLY A 37 -9.81 -7.13 -3.18
C GLY A 37 -8.83 -6.58 -2.14
N LYS A 38 -9.27 -6.55 -0.88
CA LYS A 38 -8.42 -6.23 0.27
C LYS A 38 -7.63 -7.43 0.79
N LEU A 39 -8.12 -8.61 0.45
CA LEU A 39 -7.53 -9.92 0.71
C LEU A 39 -7.56 -10.76 -0.57
N PHE A 40 -6.76 -11.82 -0.60
CA PHE A 40 -6.91 -12.91 -1.56
C PHE A 40 -7.12 -14.21 -0.79
N ALA A 41 -8.24 -14.89 -1.05
CA ALA A 41 -8.56 -16.20 -0.49
C ALA A 41 -8.36 -17.31 -1.52
N VAL A 42 -7.98 -18.50 -1.05
CA VAL A 42 -7.99 -19.75 -1.81
C VAL A 42 -8.68 -20.79 -0.93
N ASP A 43 -9.72 -21.44 -1.45
CA ASP A 43 -10.53 -22.40 -0.71
C ASP A 43 -11.06 -21.89 0.65
N GLY A 44 -11.36 -20.59 0.75
CA GLY A 44 -11.85 -19.91 1.95
C GLY A 44 -10.77 -19.51 2.95
N GLU A 45 -9.50 -19.86 2.72
CA GLU A 45 -8.37 -19.44 3.53
C GLU A 45 -7.74 -18.17 2.96
N VAL A 46 -7.51 -17.16 3.80
CA VAL A 46 -6.84 -15.91 3.38
C VAL A 46 -5.35 -16.15 3.22
N VAL A 47 -4.88 -16.21 1.98
CA VAL A 47 -3.46 -16.42 1.63
C VAL A 47 -2.71 -15.11 1.42
N ARG A 48 -3.42 -13.98 1.29
CA ARG A 48 -2.88 -12.63 1.21
C ARG A 48 -3.81 -11.65 1.90
N ASP A 49 -3.29 -10.90 2.87
CA ASP A 49 -4.03 -9.85 3.59
C ASP A 49 -3.50 -8.45 3.20
N LYS A 50 -3.52 -8.17 1.90
CA LYS A 50 -3.08 -6.89 1.31
C LYS A 50 -3.91 -6.60 0.08
N GLU A 51 -4.20 -5.32 -0.13
CA GLU A 51 -4.91 -4.86 -1.33
C GLU A 51 -4.22 -5.34 -2.62
N TRP A 52 -5.04 -5.67 -3.60
CA TRP A 52 -4.59 -6.09 -4.93
C TRP A 52 -5.65 -5.76 -5.98
N ASN A 53 -5.18 -5.59 -7.21
CA ASN A 53 -6.03 -5.57 -8.39
C ASN A 53 -5.35 -6.34 -9.51
N ASN A 54 -6.10 -7.25 -10.12
CA ASN A 54 -5.72 -7.98 -11.33
C ASN A 54 -7.00 -8.38 -12.06
N ARG A 55 -7.47 -7.49 -12.93
CA ARG A 55 -8.72 -7.64 -13.70
C ARG A 55 -8.69 -8.84 -14.65
N SER A 56 -7.50 -9.38 -14.94
CA SER A 56 -7.36 -10.62 -15.70
C SER A 56 -7.89 -11.85 -14.96
N LEU A 57 -8.16 -11.73 -13.65
CA LEU A 57 -8.78 -12.77 -12.81
C LEU A 57 -10.25 -12.47 -12.50
N GLN A 58 -10.86 -11.47 -13.16
CA GLN A 58 -12.25 -11.14 -12.95
C GLN A 58 -13.14 -12.25 -13.51
N ASP A 59 -14.08 -12.73 -12.69
CA ASP A 59 -15.08 -13.71 -13.12
C ASP A 59 -16.15 -13.07 -14.01
N VAL A 60 -16.93 -13.93 -14.67
CA VAL A 60 -18.26 -13.54 -15.15
C VAL A 60 -19.12 -13.23 -13.92
N LEU A 61 -19.46 -11.95 -13.75
CA LEU A 61 -20.34 -11.45 -12.69
C LEU A 61 -21.82 -11.56 -13.08
N PRO A 62 -22.77 -11.48 -12.13
CA PRO A 62 -24.21 -11.60 -12.40
C PRO A 62 -24.68 -10.69 -13.56
N SER A 63 -25.45 -11.28 -14.48
CA SER A 63 -26.12 -10.57 -15.58
C SER A 63 -27.02 -9.45 -15.03
N TRP A 64 -27.69 -9.70 -13.91
CA TRP A 64 -28.63 -8.75 -13.29
C TRP A 64 -28.16 -8.30 -11.91
N ARG A 65 -28.09 -6.98 -11.69
CA ARG A 65 -27.66 -6.33 -10.44
C ARG A 65 -28.61 -5.19 -10.05
N TRP A 66 -29.64 -5.42 -9.23
CA TRP A 66 -30.09 -6.73 -8.73
C TRP A 66 -31.58 -6.88 -8.99
N ILE A 67 -31.99 -8.08 -9.41
CA ILE A 67 -33.41 -8.49 -9.39
C ILE A 67 -33.59 -9.36 -8.15
N ALA A 68 -34.09 -8.76 -7.08
CA ALA A 68 -34.40 -9.41 -5.81
C ALA A 68 -35.90 -9.26 -5.52
N GLU A 69 -36.60 -10.39 -5.45
CA GLU A 69 -38.06 -10.47 -5.42
C GLU A 69 -38.49 -11.19 -4.13
N SER A 70 -39.47 -10.63 -3.43
CA SER A 70 -40.13 -11.24 -2.27
C SER A 70 -41.53 -10.66 -2.14
N ASP A 71 -42.48 -11.44 -1.61
CA ASP A 71 -43.82 -10.95 -1.27
C ASP A 71 -43.82 -10.09 0.02
N GLY A 72 -42.67 -9.99 0.69
CA GLY A 72 -42.39 -9.08 1.79
C GLY A 72 -41.27 -8.09 1.44
N THR A 73 -40.42 -7.76 2.43
CA THR A 73 -39.21 -6.98 2.15
C THR A 73 -38.11 -7.90 1.64
N ALA A 74 -37.69 -7.72 0.39
CA ALA A 74 -36.61 -8.51 -0.18
C ALA A 74 -35.27 -8.25 0.51
N LEU A 75 -34.47 -9.31 0.65
CA LEU A 75 -33.05 -9.19 1.02
C LEU A 75 -32.29 -8.35 -0.02
N LYS A 76 -31.20 -7.73 0.43
CA LYS A 76 -30.36 -6.82 -0.37
C LYS A 76 -29.07 -7.51 -0.77
N PRO A 77 -28.89 -7.86 -2.06
CA PRO A 77 -27.63 -8.40 -2.56
C PRO A 77 -26.60 -7.28 -2.78
N ASP A 78 -25.33 -7.60 -2.59
CA ASP A 78 -24.19 -6.74 -2.89
C ASP A 78 -22.90 -7.58 -2.98
N PHE A 79 -21.80 -7.01 -3.47
CA PHE A 79 -20.50 -7.66 -3.32
C PHE A 79 -19.92 -7.43 -1.91
N ASP A 80 -19.09 -8.37 -1.46
CA ASP A 80 -18.39 -8.27 -0.19
C ASP A 80 -16.90 -8.55 -0.37
N TRP A 81 -16.07 -7.52 -0.14
CA TRP A 81 -14.60 -7.58 -0.22
C TRP A 81 -13.91 -7.93 1.11
N SER A 82 -14.70 -8.19 2.16
CA SER A 82 -14.20 -8.65 3.47
C SER A 82 -14.21 -10.17 3.62
N LYS A 83 -14.91 -10.88 2.72
CA LYS A 83 -15.03 -12.34 2.73
C LYS A 83 -15.04 -12.88 1.30
N ALA A 84 -14.21 -13.86 1.02
CA ALA A 84 -14.16 -14.55 -0.25
C ALA A 84 -13.86 -16.03 -0.04
N TYR A 85 -14.41 -16.90 -0.90
CA TYR A 85 -13.97 -18.28 -0.96
C TYR A 85 -12.72 -18.39 -1.84
N PHE A 86 -12.75 -17.74 -3.00
CA PHE A 86 -11.60 -17.61 -3.89
C PHE A 86 -11.49 -16.15 -4.36
N GLY A 87 -10.26 -15.65 -4.52
CA GLY A 87 -10.03 -14.27 -4.97
C GLY A 87 -10.34 -13.25 -3.88
N GLY A 88 -10.96 -12.13 -4.25
CA GLY A 88 -11.03 -10.94 -3.38
C GLY A 88 -12.43 -10.51 -2.96
N SER A 89 -13.46 -11.23 -3.41
CA SER A 89 -14.85 -10.89 -3.13
C SER A 89 -15.76 -12.12 -3.14
N SER A 90 -16.94 -11.98 -2.54
CA SER A 90 -18.09 -12.89 -2.65
C SER A 90 -19.37 -12.12 -2.95
N LEU A 91 -20.45 -12.82 -3.30
CA LEU A 91 -21.80 -12.26 -3.31
C LEU A 91 -22.37 -12.29 -1.89
N LYS A 92 -22.69 -11.15 -1.30
CA LYS A 92 -23.40 -11.06 -0.03
C LYS A 92 -24.88 -10.79 -0.26
N VAL A 93 -25.73 -11.41 0.54
CA VAL A 93 -27.17 -11.12 0.63
C VAL A 93 -27.52 -10.85 2.08
N LYS A 94 -28.16 -9.72 2.38
CA LYS A 94 -28.47 -9.32 3.76
C LYS A 94 -29.85 -8.69 3.96
N GLY A 95 -30.41 -8.82 5.15
CA GLY A 95 -31.69 -8.23 5.54
C GLY A 95 -32.41 -9.09 6.57
N ASP A 96 -33.66 -8.79 6.87
CA ASP A 96 -34.49 -9.68 7.70
C ASP A 96 -35.08 -10.79 6.83
N LEU A 97 -35.09 -12.02 7.34
CA LEU A 97 -35.58 -13.20 6.61
C LEU A 97 -36.64 -13.93 7.44
N SER A 98 -37.80 -14.15 6.83
CA SER A 98 -38.91 -14.87 7.44
C SER A 98 -39.33 -16.11 6.64
N PRO A 99 -39.95 -17.11 7.27
CA PRO A 99 -40.46 -18.29 6.57
C PRO A 99 -41.58 -17.97 5.57
N ALA A 100 -42.33 -16.90 5.80
CA ALA A 100 -43.49 -16.52 4.99
C ALA A 100 -43.10 -15.82 3.68
N HIS A 101 -41.94 -15.16 3.66
CA HIS A 101 -41.52 -14.29 2.56
C HIS A 101 -40.07 -14.60 2.15
N PRO A 102 -39.81 -15.76 1.52
CA PRO A 102 -38.49 -16.03 0.97
C PRO A 102 -38.10 -14.95 -0.04
N THR A 103 -36.79 -14.74 -0.22
CA THR A 103 -36.27 -13.83 -1.24
C THR A 103 -35.63 -14.61 -2.38
N LYS A 104 -36.05 -14.31 -3.61
CA LYS A 104 -35.51 -14.86 -4.85
C LYS A 104 -34.59 -13.83 -5.48
N VAL A 105 -33.35 -14.19 -5.77
CA VAL A 105 -32.37 -13.31 -6.41
C VAL A 105 -32.03 -13.91 -7.77
N LYS A 106 -32.39 -13.26 -8.87
CA LYS A 106 -32.02 -13.70 -10.23
C LYS A 106 -30.60 -13.20 -10.51
N LEU A 107 -29.72 -14.10 -10.95
CA LEU A 107 -28.29 -13.81 -11.08
C LEU A 107 -27.83 -13.81 -12.52
N TYR A 108 -28.02 -14.93 -13.22
CA TYR A 108 -27.42 -15.13 -14.55
C TYR A 108 -28.50 -15.46 -15.57
N LYS A 109 -28.41 -14.81 -16.73
CA LYS A 109 -28.93 -15.34 -17.97
C LYS A 109 -27.98 -16.45 -18.44
N ALA A 110 -28.50 -17.53 -18.98
CA ALA A 110 -27.72 -18.70 -19.36
C ALA A 110 -28.22 -19.30 -20.68
N ASP A 111 -27.36 -20.08 -21.32
CA ASP A 111 -27.68 -20.85 -22.51
C ASP A 111 -27.01 -22.23 -22.42
N LEU A 112 -27.36 -22.99 -21.38
CA LEU A 112 -26.63 -24.21 -20.97
C LEU A 112 -27.43 -25.48 -21.24
N SER A 113 -26.89 -26.39 -22.06
CA SER A 113 -27.48 -27.72 -22.25
C SER A 113 -27.28 -28.59 -21.02
N VAL A 114 -28.36 -29.23 -20.55
CA VAL A 114 -28.34 -30.17 -19.43
C VAL A 114 -28.09 -31.58 -19.94
N GLN A 115 -27.07 -32.24 -19.41
CA GLN A 115 -26.73 -33.64 -19.64
C GLN A 115 -27.20 -34.51 -18.46
N ASP A 116 -27.03 -35.82 -18.58
CA ASP A 116 -27.44 -36.81 -17.57
C ASP A 116 -26.57 -36.80 -16.31
N ASP A 117 -25.47 -36.05 -16.32
CA ASP A 117 -24.56 -35.89 -15.19
C ASP A 117 -24.33 -34.42 -14.78
N THR A 118 -25.07 -33.47 -15.36
CA THR A 118 -24.95 -32.05 -15.04
C THR A 118 -25.42 -31.76 -13.63
N ALA A 119 -24.66 -30.94 -12.90
CA ALA A 119 -24.99 -30.49 -11.56
C ALA A 119 -24.69 -28.99 -11.38
N ILE A 120 -25.41 -28.36 -10.45
CA ILE A 120 -25.08 -27.01 -9.96
C ILE A 120 -24.61 -27.13 -8.51
N SER A 121 -23.44 -26.60 -8.18
CA SER A 121 -22.92 -26.52 -6.82
C SER A 121 -22.81 -25.07 -6.34
N LEU A 122 -22.92 -24.91 -5.02
CA LEU A 122 -22.72 -23.66 -4.31
C LEU A 122 -21.74 -23.88 -3.15
N VAL A 123 -20.87 -22.89 -2.96
CA VAL A 123 -20.06 -22.74 -1.74
C VAL A 123 -20.52 -21.47 -1.04
N TYR A 124 -20.93 -21.58 0.22
CA TYR A 124 -21.61 -20.48 0.91
C TYR A 124 -21.39 -20.45 2.42
N GLN A 125 -21.63 -19.30 3.03
CA GLN A 125 -21.70 -19.08 4.47
C GLN A 125 -23.04 -18.43 4.83
N THR A 126 -23.58 -18.76 5.99
CA THR A 126 -24.75 -18.09 6.58
C THR A 126 -24.49 -17.80 8.05
N ASN A 127 -25.09 -16.75 8.59
CA ASN A 127 -25.03 -16.43 10.03
C ASN A 127 -26.13 -17.12 10.86
N SER A 128 -26.86 -18.07 10.28
CA SER A 128 -27.95 -18.78 10.94
C SER A 128 -28.13 -20.17 10.34
N ASP A 129 -28.32 -21.18 11.18
CA ASP A 129 -28.63 -22.55 10.75
C ASP A 129 -30.12 -22.76 10.45
N LYS A 130 -30.96 -21.74 10.71
CA LYS A 130 -32.38 -21.74 10.34
C LYS A 130 -32.60 -21.37 8.88
N SER A 131 -31.60 -20.79 8.20
CA SER A 131 -31.73 -20.38 6.81
C SER A 131 -31.56 -21.56 5.87
N THR A 132 -32.31 -21.55 4.77
CA THR A 132 -32.18 -22.48 3.65
C THR A 132 -31.82 -21.71 2.38
N ILE A 133 -31.06 -22.35 1.50
CA ILE A 133 -30.76 -21.82 0.17
C ILE A 133 -31.18 -22.88 -0.84
N LYS A 134 -31.91 -22.47 -1.88
CA LYS A 134 -32.26 -23.31 -3.03
C LYS A 134 -31.70 -22.71 -4.30
N VAL A 135 -31.41 -23.57 -5.27
CA VAL A 135 -31.01 -23.17 -6.63
C VAL A 135 -32.25 -23.14 -7.50
N GLY A 136 -32.55 -21.96 -8.05
CA GLY A 136 -33.59 -21.77 -9.06
C GLY A 136 -33.03 -21.90 -10.47
N VAL A 137 -33.66 -22.72 -11.30
CA VAL A 137 -33.37 -22.82 -12.74
C VAL A 137 -34.64 -22.56 -13.55
N SER A 138 -34.54 -21.78 -14.62
CA SER A 138 -35.56 -21.73 -15.67
C SER A 138 -35.01 -22.35 -16.95
N PHE A 139 -35.91 -22.80 -17.83
CA PHE A 139 -35.55 -23.51 -19.05
C PHE A 139 -36.01 -22.72 -20.29
N SER A 140 -35.37 -22.95 -21.44
CA SER A 140 -35.62 -22.17 -22.66
C SER A 140 -37.05 -22.29 -23.22
N ASP A 141 -37.76 -23.36 -22.88
CA ASP A 141 -39.18 -23.57 -23.19
C ASP A 141 -40.11 -22.69 -22.32
N GLU A 142 -39.71 -22.37 -21.09
CA GLU A 142 -40.44 -21.53 -20.14
C GLU A 142 -39.48 -20.60 -19.34
N PRO A 143 -38.87 -19.60 -19.98
CA PRO A 143 -37.73 -18.87 -19.41
C PRO A 143 -38.07 -18.00 -18.17
N ASP A 144 -39.33 -17.63 -17.99
CA ASP A 144 -39.81 -16.83 -16.86
C ASP A 144 -40.28 -17.68 -15.66
N THR A 145 -40.36 -19.01 -15.83
CA THR A 145 -40.80 -19.94 -14.79
C THR A 145 -39.59 -20.63 -14.15
N PHE A 146 -39.35 -20.37 -12.86
CA PHE A 146 -38.25 -20.99 -12.12
C PHE A 146 -38.69 -22.22 -11.35
N THR A 147 -37.92 -23.30 -11.48
CA THR A 147 -37.97 -24.48 -10.60
C THR A 147 -36.89 -24.35 -9.53
N TYR A 148 -37.28 -24.37 -8.26
CA TYR A 148 -36.36 -24.24 -7.12
C TYR A 148 -36.05 -25.61 -6.51
N LEU A 149 -34.76 -25.94 -6.46
CA LEU A 149 -34.23 -27.24 -6.06
C LEU A 149 -33.45 -27.12 -4.74
N ASP A 150 -33.72 -28.02 -3.80
CA ASP A 150 -33.02 -28.07 -2.52
C ASP A 150 -31.58 -28.55 -2.68
N LEU A 151 -30.64 -27.85 -2.05
CA LEU A 151 -29.24 -28.24 -2.00
C LEU A 151 -29.08 -29.56 -1.22
N LYS A 152 -28.48 -30.56 -1.84
CA LYS A 152 -27.93 -31.72 -1.11
C LYS A 152 -26.62 -31.27 -0.45
N PRO A 153 -26.47 -31.37 0.87
CA PRO A 153 -25.29 -30.87 1.58
C PRO A 153 -24.03 -31.67 1.20
N GLY A 154 -22.93 -30.96 1.05
CA GLY A 154 -21.59 -31.48 0.83
C GLY A 154 -20.71 -31.39 2.09
N LYS A 155 -19.39 -31.47 1.90
CA LYS A 155 -18.44 -31.33 3.01
C LYS A 155 -18.07 -29.86 3.21
N ASP A 156 -18.21 -29.39 4.44
CA ASP A 156 -17.73 -28.07 4.81
C ASP A 156 -16.20 -27.99 4.71
N LYS A 157 -15.68 -26.85 4.25
CA LYS A 157 -14.24 -26.57 4.15
C LYS A 157 -13.97 -25.15 4.58
N ASN A 158 -13.06 -24.95 5.56
CA ASN A 158 -12.66 -23.63 6.06
C ASN A 158 -13.85 -22.73 6.47
N GLY A 159 -14.88 -23.33 7.07
CA GLY A 159 -16.10 -22.63 7.49
C GLY A 159 -17.06 -22.27 6.36
N TRP A 160 -16.82 -22.71 5.12
CA TRP A 160 -17.76 -22.60 4.01
C TRP A 160 -18.53 -23.91 3.84
N LYS A 161 -19.86 -23.81 3.88
CA LYS A 161 -20.78 -24.90 3.57
C LYS A 161 -20.78 -25.16 2.07
N GLN A 162 -20.94 -26.41 1.69
CA GLN A 162 -21.07 -26.81 0.29
C GLN A 162 -22.42 -27.48 0.05
N GLY A 163 -23.00 -27.28 -1.12
CA GLY A 163 -24.22 -27.95 -1.52
C GLY A 163 -24.31 -28.11 -3.03
N ALA A 164 -25.04 -29.12 -3.49
CA ALA A 164 -25.25 -29.35 -4.91
C ALA A 164 -26.67 -29.80 -5.24
N VAL A 165 -27.14 -29.45 -6.44
CA VAL A 165 -28.37 -29.97 -7.05
C VAL A 165 -28.03 -30.82 -8.25
N ASP A 166 -28.82 -31.87 -8.44
CA ASP A 166 -28.72 -32.79 -9.57
C ASP A 166 -29.67 -32.35 -10.67
N LEU A 167 -29.16 -32.07 -11.87
CA LEU A 167 -29.97 -31.68 -13.01
C LEU A 167 -30.27 -32.83 -13.97
N SER A 168 -29.80 -34.06 -13.70
CA SER A 168 -30.12 -35.23 -14.53
C SER A 168 -31.61 -35.45 -14.82
N PRO A 169 -32.58 -35.12 -13.93
CA PRO A 169 -34.01 -35.21 -14.26
C PRO A 169 -34.45 -34.27 -15.39
N TYR A 170 -33.63 -33.28 -15.74
CA TYR A 170 -33.88 -32.29 -16.79
C TYR A 170 -32.94 -32.47 -18.00
N ALA A 171 -32.26 -33.63 -18.11
CA ALA A 171 -31.39 -33.93 -19.23
C ALA A 171 -32.10 -33.70 -20.58
N GLY A 172 -31.40 -33.07 -21.52
CA GLY A 172 -31.93 -32.65 -22.82
C GLY A 172 -32.64 -31.29 -22.83
N LYS A 173 -32.96 -30.70 -21.66
CA LYS A 173 -33.40 -29.31 -21.58
C LYS A 173 -32.21 -28.33 -21.67
N LYS A 174 -32.53 -27.05 -21.86
CA LYS A 174 -31.55 -25.96 -21.85
C LYS A 174 -31.90 -24.94 -20.77
N VAL A 175 -30.98 -24.70 -19.83
CA VAL A 175 -31.15 -23.68 -18.77
C VAL A 175 -31.04 -22.30 -19.39
N ALA A 176 -32.06 -21.47 -19.16
CA ALA A 176 -32.16 -20.09 -19.66
C ALA A 176 -31.77 -19.05 -18.61
N ALA A 177 -31.97 -19.34 -17.31
CA ALA A 177 -31.57 -18.46 -16.23
C ALA A 177 -31.32 -19.19 -14.92
N LEU A 178 -30.53 -18.55 -14.06
CA LEU A 178 -30.16 -19.02 -12.72
C LEU A 178 -30.60 -18.01 -11.66
N SER A 179 -31.16 -18.53 -10.57
CA SER A 179 -31.59 -17.77 -9.40
C SER A 179 -31.19 -18.50 -8.11
N LEU A 180 -31.12 -17.77 -7.00
CA LEU A 180 -31.04 -18.33 -5.66
C LEU A 180 -32.28 -17.92 -4.88
N GLU A 181 -32.89 -18.86 -4.15
CA GLU A 181 -33.94 -18.56 -3.17
C GLU A 181 -33.35 -18.70 -1.76
N PHE A 182 -33.53 -17.66 -0.95
CA PHE A 182 -33.18 -17.62 0.47
C PHE A 182 -34.47 -17.74 1.27
N GLY A 183 -34.59 -18.80 2.06
CA GLY A 183 -35.73 -19.06 2.95
C GLY A 183 -35.28 -19.36 4.37
N SER A 184 -36.23 -19.64 5.26
CA SER A 184 -35.91 -20.03 6.64
C SER A 184 -36.99 -20.89 7.29
N SER A 185 -36.61 -21.64 8.31
CA SER A 185 -37.53 -22.38 9.19
C SER A 185 -38.06 -21.55 10.37
N GLY A 186 -37.57 -20.33 10.54
CA GLY A 186 -38.03 -19.36 11.53
C GLY A 186 -37.55 -17.94 11.21
N GLU A 187 -38.02 -16.95 11.97
CA GLU A 187 -37.58 -15.55 11.82
C GLU A 187 -36.08 -15.40 12.08
N ILE A 188 -35.40 -14.66 11.21
CA ILE A 188 -33.98 -14.32 11.32
C ILE A 188 -33.82 -12.83 11.08
N ARG A 189 -33.51 -12.08 12.15
CA ARG A 189 -33.13 -10.67 12.05
C ARG A 189 -31.68 -10.54 11.59
N ASP A 190 -31.40 -9.53 10.79
CA ASP A 190 -30.05 -9.24 10.28
C ASP A 190 -29.39 -10.48 9.65
N PHE A 191 -30.17 -11.27 8.91
CA PHE A 191 -29.67 -12.41 8.14
C PHE A 191 -28.57 -11.94 7.18
N GLN A 192 -27.52 -12.74 7.09
CA GLN A 192 -26.43 -12.55 6.14
C GLN A 192 -26.03 -13.91 5.57
N ALA A 193 -25.90 -13.94 4.24
CA ALA A 193 -25.24 -15.02 3.53
C ALA A 193 -24.14 -14.46 2.62
N ASN A 194 -23.05 -15.21 2.48
CA ASN A 194 -22.03 -14.98 1.46
C ASN A 194 -22.01 -16.21 0.54
N ILE A 195 -22.13 -16.01 -0.76
CA ILE A 195 -21.94 -17.04 -1.78
C ILE A 195 -20.55 -16.82 -2.37
N GLY A 196 -19.66 -17.77 -2.10
CA GLY A 196 -18.26 -17.73 -2.51
C GLY A 196 -17.99 -18.46 -3.82
N GLU A 197 -18.90 -19.33 -4.26
CA GLU A 197 -18.84 -20.01 -5.54
C GLU A 197 -20.25 -20.40 -6.01
N LEU A 198 -20.48 -20.27 -7.32
CA LEU A 198 -21.54 -20.94 -8.06
C LEU A 198 -20.91 -21.65 -9.25
N ALA A 199 -21.12 -22.95 -9.36
CA ALA A 199 -20.54 -23.77 -10.43
C ALA A 199 -21.60 -24.64 -11.11
N ILE A 200 -21.47 -24.84 -12.42
CA ILE A 200 -22.26 -25.75 -13.23
C ILE A 200 -21.29 -26.63 -14.01
N GLU A 201 -21.32 -27.93 -13.72
CA GLU A 201 -20.35 -28.89 -14.24
C GLU A 201 -21.03 -30.22 -14.55
N ASN A 202 -20.44 -30.99 -15.46
CA ASN A 202 -20.79 -32.38 -15.72
C ASN A 202 -19.94 -33.27 -14.80
N ARG A 203 -20.57 -34.06 -13.92
CA ARG A 203 -19.86 -34.80 -12.86
C ARG A 203 -18.87 -35.84 -13.38
N THR A 204 -19.10 -36.39 -14.57
CA THR A 204 -18.22 -37.37 -15.21
C THR A 204 -17.09 -36.71 -16.00
N GLU A 205 -17.23 -35.43 -16.36
CA GLU A 205 -16.15 -34.64 -16.94
C GLU A 205 -15.14 -34.26 -15.86
N GLN A 206 -14.14 -35.11 -15.70
CA GLN A 206 -12.95 -34.81 -14.91
C GLN A 206 -11.86 -34.33 -15.88
N PRO A 207 -11.71 -33.01 -16.14
CA PRO A 207 -10.58 -32.52 -16.94
C PRO A 207 -9.26 -33.05 -16.37
N ALA A 208 -8.39 -33.53 -17.26
CA ALA A 208 -7.10 -34.07 -16.90
C ALA A 208 -6.29 -33.02 -16.12
N SER A 209 -5.43 -33.48 -15.20
CA SER A 209 -4.47 -32.60 -14.56
C SER A 209 -3.60 -31.94 -15.63
N LEU A 210 -3.45 -30.62 -15.55
CA LEU A 210 -2.56 -29.89 -16.47
C LEU A 210 -1.11 -30.28 -16.18
N PRO A 211 -0.28 -30.54 -17.21
CA PRO A 211 1.13 -30.85 -17.02
C PRO A 211 1.90 -29.61 -16.55
N ALA A 212 3.09 -29.84 -16.00
CA ALA A 212 4.01 -28.79 -15.62
C ALA A 212 4.39 -27.92 -16.83
N VAL A 213 4.54 -26.61 -16.62
CA VAL A 213 5.04 -25.72 -17.68
C VAL A 213 6.50 -26.02 -17.99
N SER A 214 6.91 -25.83 -19.25
CA SER A 214 8.31 -25.97 -19.66
C SER A 214 8.96 -24.60 -19.84
N GLY A 215 10.30 -24.55 -19.79
CA GLY A 215 11.07 -23.33 -20.09
C GLY A 215 10.93 -22.20 -19.05
N LEU A 216 10.41 -22.49 -17.85
CA LEU A 216 10.29 -21.50 -16.78
C LEU A 216 11.66 -20.90 -16.44
N ASN A 217 11.80 -19.59 -16.61
CA ASN A 217 13.01 -18.84 -16.34
C ASN A 217 12.71 -17.47 -15.73
N ILE A 218 13.75 -16.84 -15.19
CA ILE A 218 13.75 -15.44 -14.76
C ILE A 218 14.56 -14.66 -15.78
N ARG A 219 13.92 -13.68 -16.44
CA ARG A 219 14.56 -12.86 -17.50
C ARG A 219 15.39 -11.73 -16.95
N GLU A 220 14.86 -11.08 -15.92
CA GLU A 220 15.44 -9.88 -15.33
C GLU A 220 15.20 -9.90 -13.83
N THR A 221 16.19 -9.40 -13.10
CA THR A 221 16.12 -9.15 -11.67
C THR A 221 16.62 -7.75 -11.35
N GLU A 222 15.97 -7.09 -10.41
CA GLU A 222 16.41 -5.81 -9.86
C GLU A 222 16.43 -5.93 -8.34
N PHE A 223 17.47 -5.38 -7.70
CA PHE A 223 17.65 -5.47 -6.25
C PHE A 223 17.77 -4.09 -5.62
N THR A 224 17.07 -3.92 -4.50
CA THR A 224 17.17 -2.71 -3.67
C THR A 224 17.70 -3.12 -2.31
N GLU A 225 18.78 -2.44 -1.88
CA GLU A 225 19.47 -2.68 -0.60
C GLU A 225 19.95 -4.13 -0.38
N GLY A 226 19.95 -5.00 -1.40
CA GLY A 226 20.34 -6.41 -1.27
C GLY A 226 19.35 -7.31 -0.52
N ILE A 227 18.20 -6.77 -0.11
CA ILE A 227 17.15 -7.47 0.65
C ILE A 227 15.75 -7.35 0.03
N TYR A 228 15.56 -6.46 -0.95
CA TYR A 228 14.37 -6.41 -1.79
C TYR A 228 14.72 -6.79 -3.22
N GLY A 229 13.83 -7.54 -3.88
CA GLY A 229 14.08 -8.08 -5.20
C GLY A 229 12.82 -8.13 -6.07
N ASP A 230 12.97 -7.69 -7.31
CA ASP A 230 11.97 -7.80 -8.36
C ASP A 230 12.39 -8.89 -9.36
N GLY A 231 11.43 -9.60 -9.95
CA GLY A 231 11.71 -10.65 -10.93
C GLY A 231 10.70 -10.68 -12.07
N ARG A 232 11.16 -10.88 -13.31
CA ARG A 232 10.31 -11.14 -14.48
C ARG A 232 10.38 -12.60 -14.88
N LEU A 233 9.28 -13.32 -14.65
CA LEU A 233 9.12 -14.72 -15.00
C LEU A 233 8.59 -14.88 -16.43
N GLU A 234 9.09 -15.89 -17.14
CA GLU A 234 8.54 -16.35 -18.42
C GLU A 234 8.58 -17.88 -18.49
N TRP A 235 7.58 -18.48 -19.12
CA TRP A 235 7.52 -19.91 -19.43
C TRP A 235 6.85 -20.16 -20.78
N ASN A 236 6.97 -21.39 -21.29
CA ASN A 236 6.23 -21.79 -22.49
C ASN A 236 4.76 -21.98 -22.15
N LYS A 237 3.88 -21.33 -22.92
CA LYS A 237 2.43 -21.51 -22.78
C LYS A 237 2.06 -22.98 -23.03
N LEU A 238 1.22 -23.55 -22.18
CA LEU A 238 0.65 -24.87 -22.43
C LEU A 238 -0.32 -24.78 -23.61
N SER A 239 -0.29 -25.78 -24.48
CA SER A 239 -1.22 -25.91 -25.59
C SER A 239 -2.60 -26.37 -25.10
N GLY A 240 -3.67 -25.71 -25.56
CA GLY A 240 -5.05 -26.10 -25.28
C GLY A 240 -5.84 -25.00 -24.58
N ASP A 241 -7.16 -25.01 -24.78
CA ASP A 241 -8.06 -23.98 -24.27
C ASP A 241 -8.42 -24.15 -22.79
N ASP A 242 -8.01 -25.26 -22.16
CA ASP A 242 -8.39 -25.61 -20.80
C ASP A 242 -7.59 -24.85 -19.72
N VAL A 243 -6.48 -24.19 -20.06
CA VAL A 243 -5.76 -23.35 -19.09
C VAL A 243 -6.53 -22.06 -18.85
N LEU A 244 -6.97 -21.85 -17.62
CA LEU A 244 -7.63 -20.62 -17.19
C LEU A 244 -6.61 -19.54 -16.82
N TYR A 245 -5.65 -19.88 -15.96
CA TYR A 245 -4.52 -19.02 -15.58
C TYR A 245 -3.38 -19.82 -14.94
N TYR A 246 -2.31 -19.13 -14.59
CA TYR A 246 -1.18 -19.65 -13.84
C TYR A 246 -1.09 -18.92 -12.50
N GLN A 247 -0.92 -19.67 -11.42
CA GLN A 247 -0.64 -19.13 -10.09
C GLN A 247 0.87 -19.12 -9.86
N VAL A 248 1.36 -18.06 -9.22
CA VAL A 248 2.76 -17.86 -8.87
C VAL A 248 2.88 -17.86 -7.36
N TYR A 249 3.81 -18.69 -6.87
CA TYR A 249 4.11 -18.81 -5.45
C TYR A 249 5.59 -18.61 -5.20
N ARG A 250 5.91 -18.13 -4.01
CA ARG A 250 7.24 -18.19 -3.43
C ARG A 250 7.27 -19.28 -2.37
N VAL A 251 8.31 -20.10 -2.37
CA VAL A 251 8.55 -21.06 -1.29
C VAL A 251 9.52 -20.43 -0.31
N LYS A 252 9.09 -20.28 0.94
CA LYS A 252 9.90 -19.72 2.03
C LYS A 252 10.91 -20.76 2.54
N PRO A 253 11.93 -20.34 3.30
CA PRO A 253 12.92 -21.26 3.89
C PRO A 253 12.33 -22.36 4.79
N ASP A 254 11.16 -22.12 5.41
CA ASP A 254 10.42 -23.12 6.20
C ASP A 254 9.55 -24.06 5.36
N HIS A 255 9.71 -24.03 4.03
CA HIS A 255 8.95 -24.78 3.03
C HIS A 255 7.47 -24.38 2.88
N THR A 256 7.01 -23.34 3.59
CA THR A 256 5.67 -22.79 3.38
C THR A 256 5.59 -22.04 2.05
N ARG A 257 4.40 -22.01 1.44
CA ARG A 257 4.15 -21.29 0.19
C ARG A 257 3.52 -19.93 0.50
N GLU A 258 4.07 -18.89 -0.10
CA GLU A 258 3.51 -17.55 -0.16
C GLU A 258 2.87 -17.35 -1.53
N TYR A 259 1.58 -17.01 -1.55
CA TYR A 259 0.89 -16.67 -2.81
C TYR A 259 1.35 -15.28 -3.29
N ILE A 260 1.97 -15.24 -4.46
CA ILE A 260 2.43 -13.98 -5.08
C ILE A 260 1.30 -13.38 -5.91
N GLY A 261 0.66 -14.18 -6.75
CA GLY A 261 -0.44 -13.77 -7.61
C GLY A 261 -0.75 -14.77 -8.71
N ALA A 262 -1.51 -14.36 -9.73
CA ALA A 262 -1.83 -15.20 -10.88
C ALA A 262 -1.93 -14.39 -12.18
N THR A 263 -1.87 -15.06 -13.33
CA THR A 263 -1.96 -14.45 -14.66
C THR A 263 -2.49 -15.43 -15.70
N PRO A 264 -3.36 -15.03 -16.64
CA PRO A 264 -3.71 -15.87 -17.79
C PRO A 264 -2.60 -15.90 -18.87
N ASN A 265 -1.55 -15.09 -18.71
CA ASN A 265 -0.43 -15.01 -19.63
C ASN A 265 0.72 -15.94 -19.20
N ASN A 266 1.68 -16.17 -20.10
CA ASN A 266 2.87 -16.99 -19.83
C ASN A 266 4.09 -16.17 -19.32
N VAL A 267 3.82 -14.95 -18.85
CA VAL A 267 4.79 -14.05 -18.23
C VAL A 267 4.18 -13.44 -16.96
N TYR A 268 5.01 -13.17 -15.96
CA TYR A 268 4.58 -12.57 -14.71
C TYR A 268 5.69 -11.72 -14.07
N TYR A 269 5.34 -10.49 -13.68
CA TYR A 269 6.23 -9.62 -12.90
C TYR A 269 5.95 -9.83 -11.41
N VAL A 270 6.99 -10.19 -10.67
CA VAL A 270 6.98 -10.38 -9.23
C VAL A 270 7.61 -9.14 -8.57
N PRO A 271 6.82 -8.20 -8.04
CA PRO A 271 7.35 -6.99 -7.42
C PRO A 271 7.75 -7.20 -5.95
N GLN A 272 8.81 -6.51 -5.55
CA GLN A 272 9.14 -6.16 -4.16
C GLN A 272 9.17 -7.37 -3.21
N MET A 273 9.75 -8.49 -3.66
CA MET A 273 9.98 -9.62 -2.76
C MET A 273 10.94 -9.19 -1.67
N LYS A 274 10.57 -9.48 -0.41
CA LYS A 274 11.47 -9.28 0.73
C LYS A 274 12.22 -10.57 1.02
N ARG A 275 13.55 -10.53 1.03
CA ARG A 275 14.44 -11.65 1.38
C ARG A 275 14.12 -12.15 2.79
N THR A 276 13.99 -13.46 2.96
CA THR A 276 13.70 -14.06 4.27
C THR A 276 15.01 -14.44 4.95
N GLY A 277 15.31 -13.78 6.06
CA GLY A 277 16.60 -13.93 6.74
C GLY A 277 17.75 -13.65 5.77
N LYS A 278 18.70 -14.59 5.67
CA LYS A 278 19.90 -14.48 4.83
C LYS A 278 19.95 -15.52 3.72
N GLU A 279 18.78 -15.99 3.26
CA GLU A 279 18.69 -17.02 2.22
C GLU A 279 19.52 -16.63 0.98
N ALA A 280 20.33 -17.52 0.42
CA ALA A 280 21.11 -17.24 -0.80
C ALA A 280 20.23 -17.21 -2.05
N SER A 281 19.10 -17.92 -2.02
CA SER A 281 18.14 -17.99 -3.10
C SER A 281 16.75 -18.30 -2.55
N THR A 282 15.71 -17.83 -3.23
CA THR A 282 14.31 -18.24 -3.00
C THR A 282 13.83 -19.09 -4.18
N VAL A 283 12.89 -20.00 -3.95
CA VAL A 283 12.24 -20.76 -5.04
C VAL A 283 10.94 -20.08 -5.43
N LEU A 284 10.74 -19.87 -6.72
CA LEU A 284 9.48 -19.43 -7.30
C LEU A 284 8.83 -20.61 -8.02
N GLU A 285 7.54 -20.80 -7.82
CA GLU A 285 6.75 -21.86 -8.44
C GLU A 285 5.67 -21.28 -9.33
N VAL A 286 5.46 -21.89 -10.49
CA VAL A 286 4.33 -21.64 -11.38
C VAL A 286 3.45 -22.88 -11.41
N VAL A 287 2.16 -22.69 -11.19
CA VAL A 287 1.15 -23.76 -11.18
C VAL A 287 0.06 -23.41 -12.18
N PRO A 288 -0.12 -24.17 -13.28
CA PRO A 288 -1.24 -23.99 -14.18
C PRO A 288 -2.55 -24.37 -13.49
N VAL A 289 -3.63 -23.66 -13.81
CA VAL A 289 -4.98 -23.90 -13.29
C VAL A 289 -5.94 -24.02 -14.46
N ASN A 290 -6.76 -25.07 -14.46
CA ASN A 290 -7.72 -25.32 -15.53
C ASN A 290 -9.05 -24.55 -15.35
N ARG A 291 -9.98 -24.69 -16.29
CA ARG A 291 -11.30 -24.02 -16.24
C ARG A 291 -12.22 -24.52 -15.12
N SER A 292 -11.95 -25.70 -14.58
CA SER A 292 -12.57 -26.21 -13.34
C SER A 292 -11.80 -25.79 -12.07
N TYR A 293 -10.93 -24.78 -12.15
CA TYR A 293 -10.14 -24.25 -11.03
C TYR A 293 -9.22 -25.28 -10.35
N ARG A 294 -8.91 -26.40 -11.00
CA ARG A 294 -7.98 -27.40 -10.48
C ARG A 294 -6.55 -27.06 -10.84
N GLN A 295 -5.68 -27.11 -9.84
CA GLN A 295 -4.24 -26.97 -10.01
C GLN A 295 -3.67 -28.19 -10.74
N GLY A 296 -2.80 -27.94 -11.72
CA GLY A 296 -1.98 -28.96 -12.37
C GLY A 296 -0.63 -29.17 -11.67
N GLU A 297 0.30 -29.79 -12.38
CA GLU A 297 1.66 -30.01 -11.90
C GLU A 297 2.46 -28.70 -11.87
N LYS A 298 3.26 -28.52 -10.81
CA LYS A 298 4.05 -27.29 -10.60
C LYS A 298 5.41 -27.37 -11.29
N THR A 299 5.92 -26.20 -11.71
CA THR A 299 7.31 -26.00 -12.15
C THR A 299 7.98 -24.99 -11.24
N SER A 300 9.26 -25.19 -10.92
CA SER A 300 10.02 -24.30 -10.05
C SER A 300 11.20 -23.66 -10.77
N VAL A 301 11.54 -22.44 -10.36
CA VAL A 301 12.77 -21.74 -10.77
C VAL A 301 13.43 -21.10 -9.56
N LYS A 302 14.76 -21.08 -9.56
CA LYS A 302 15.55 -20.50 -8.48
C LYS A 302 15.78 -19.01 -8.74
N PHE A 303 15.39 -18.16 -7.79
CA PHE A 303 15.71 -16.74 -7.76
C PHE A 303 16.92 -16.53 -6.86
N ASP A 304 18.06 -16.19 -7.46
CA ASP A 304 19.31 -15.94 -6.74
C ASP A 304 19.35 -14.54 -6.16
N TRP A 305 19.52 -14.43 -4.85
CA TRP A 305 19.77 -13.14 -4.20
C TRP A 305 21.23 -12.72 -4.37
N PRO A 306 21.55 -11.42 -4.38
CA PRO A 306 22.92 -10.97 -4.24
C PRO A 306 23.48 -11.40 -2.87
N ALA A 307 24.79 -11.23 -2.68
CA ALA A 307 25.41 -11.39 -1.36
C ALA A 307 24.62 -10.56 -0.32
N TYR A 308 24.44 -11.12 0.89
CA TYR A 308 23.75 -10.40 1.94
C TYR A 308 24.55 -9.13 2.29
N PRO A 309 23.91 -7.95 2.36
CA PRO A 309 24.63 -6.69 2.49
C PRO A 309 25.21 -6.52 3.90
N LYS A 310 26.37 -5.86 3.97
CA LYS A 310 26.85 -5.26 5.22
C LYS A 310 25.91 -4.11 5.62
N PRO A 311 25.75 -3.82 6.91
CA PRO A 311 24.94 -2.69 7.33
C PRO A 311 25.60 -1.38 6.87
N THR A 312 24.79 -0.36 6.65
CA THR A 312 25.25 1.03 6.52
C THR A 312 24.85 1.79 7.77
N ALA A 313 25.81 2.41 8.46
CA ALA A 313 25.55 3.18 9.66
C ALA A 313 25.07 4.58 9.29
N LYS A 314 23.95 5.02 9.85
CA LYS A 314 23.45 6.39 9.69
C LYS A 314 22.67 6.81 10.91
N PHE A 315 22.81 8.07 11.31
CA PHE A 315 22.06 8.63 12.43
C PHE A 315 21.80 10.12 12.30
N SER A 316 20.79 10.57 13.03
CA SER A 316 20.45 11.97 13.26
C SER A 316 20.31 12.26 14.75
N ALA A 317 20.23 13.55 15.11
CA ALA A 317 20.02 14.01 16.48
C ALA A 317 18.85 15.00 16.49
N GLU A 318 18.05 14.95 17.55
CA GLU A 318 16.93 15.88 17.74
C GLU A 318 17.41 17.33 17.77
N LYS A 319 18.56 17.58 18.42
CA LYS A 319 19.21 18.89 18.53
C LYS A 319 20.72 18.72 18.49
N THR A 320 21.42 19.73 17.99
CA THR A 320 22.89 19.78 17.92
C THR A 320 23.49 20.97 18.63
N LEU A 321 22.65 21.88 19.13
CA LEU A 321 23.04 23.05 19.91
C LEU A 321 22.19 23.07 21.19
N ILE A 322 22.85 22.93 22.34
CA ILE A 322 22.18 22.76 23.63
C ILE A 322 22.92 23.50 24.76
N ALA A 323 22.22 23.72 25.89
CA ALA A 323 22.82 24.25 27.10
C ALA A 323 23.53 23.14 27.91
N PRO A 324 24.51 23.47 28.78
CA PRO A 324 25.16 22.48 29.64
C PRO A 324 24.17 21.69 30.50
N GLY A 325 24.29 20.36 30.47
CA GLY A 325 23.45 19.44 31.22
C GLY A 325 22.17 18.99 30.51
N GLU A 326 21.84 19.54 29.35
CA GLU A 326 20.70 19.08 28.56
C GLU A 326 20.96 17.71 27.89
N SER A 327 19.88 16.98 27.67
CA SER A 327 19.89 15.71 26.94
C SER A 327 19.52 15.87 25.48
N VAL A 328 20.16 15.08 24.62
CA VAL A 328 19.87 14.95 23.19
C VAL A 328 19.41 13.53 22.90
N THR A 329 18.27 13.41 22.23
CA THR A 329 17.82 12.13 21.67
C THR A 329 18.45 11.91 20.30
N PHE A 330 19.07 10.75 20.10
CA PHE A 330 19.62 10.31 18.83
C PHE A 330 18.69 9.31 18.15
N ARG A 331 18.64 9.35 16.82
CA ARG A 331 17.85 8.44 16.01
C ARG A 331 18.75 7.57 15.15
N ASN A 332 18.63 6.25 15.28
CA ASN A 332 19.24 5.31 14.35
C ASN A 332 18.48 5.33 13.01
N GLU A 333 19.24 5.48 11.94
CA GLU A 333 18.78 5.45 10.55
C GLU A 333 19.59 4.47 9.71
N SER A 334 20.31 3.55 10.37
CA SER A 334 21.09 2.52 9.72
C SER A 334 20.21 1.60 8.89
N SER A 335 20.79 0.97 7.87
CA SER A 335 20.08 0.07 6.95
C SER A 335 19.32 -1.04 7.69
N GLU A 336 18.21 -1.52 7.12
CA GLU A 336 17.33 -2.53 7.72
C GLU A 336 18.05 -3.84 8.10
N VAL A 337 19.18 -4.15 7.47
CA VAL A 337 19.99 -5.34 7.78
C VAL A 337 20.85 -5.25 9.05
N THR A 338 20.75 -4.14 9.79
CA THR A 338 21.47 -3.94 11.06
C THR A 338 20.89 -4.83 12.15
N GLU A 339 21.73 -5.63 12.80
CA GLU A 339 21.32 -6.54 13.88
C GLU A 339 21.64 -5.98 15.26
N SER A 340 22.69 -5.15 15.38
CA SER A 340 23.02 -4.45 16.60
C SER A 340 23.72 -3.12 16.32
N VAL A 341 23.63 -2.22 17.31
CA VAL A 341 24.26 -0.91 17.29
C VAL A 341 25.09 -0.65 18.54
N GLU A 342 26.18 0.08 18.37
CA GLU A 342 27.02 0.59 19.45
C GLU A 342 27.27 2.08 19.23
N TRP A 343 26.91 2.88 20.22
CA TRP A 343 27.12 4.31 20.24
C TRP A 343 28.31 4.69 21.12
N SER A 344 29.02 5.73 20.71
CA SER A 344 30.05 6.39 21.51
C SER A 344 29.85 7.91 21.52
N PHE A 345 29.83 8.46 22.72
CA PHE A 345 29.63 9.86 23.07
C PHE A 345 30.72 10.31 24.07
N PRO A 346 32.01 10.39 23.67
CA PRO A 346 33.09 10.73 24.59
C PRO A 346 32.82 12.04 25.34
N GLY A 347 32.85 12.02 26.67
CA GLY A 347 32.58 13.18 27.53
C GLY A 347 31.09 13.46 27.83
N ALA A 348 30.18 12.63 27.32
CA ALA A 348 28.75 12.71 27.62
C ALA A 348 28.33 11.70 28.72
N ARG A 349 27.04 11.68 29.08
CA ARG A 349 26.48 10.74 30.07
C ARG A 349 25.19 10.09 29.54
N PRO A 350 25.17 8.76 29.29
CA PRO A 350 26.33 7.85 29.31
C PRO A 350 27.31 8.11 28.15
N GLU A 351 28.56 7.65 28.28
CA GLU A 351 29.58 7.78 27.20
C GLU A 351 29.40 6.76 26.08
N THR A 352 28.63 5.69 26.31
CA THR A 352 28.29 4.67 25.30
C THR A 352 26.85 4.22 25.48
N SER A 353 26.27 3.62 24.43
CA SER A 353 24.95 3.00 24.50
C SER A 353 24.81 1.89 23.45
N THR A 354 23.93 0.93 23.72
CA THR A 354 23.49 -0.09 22.75
C THR A 354 21.98 0.02 22.48
N GLU A 355 21.33 1.08 22.96
CA GLU A 355 19.94 1.36 22.65
C GLU A 355 19.79 1.80 21.19
N GLU A 356 18.66 1.47 20.58
CA GLU A 356 18.36 1.85 19.20
C GLU A 356 18.33 3.38 19.04
N ASN A 357 17.71 4.10 19.98
CA ASN A 357 17.57 5.56 19.94
C ASN A 357 17.88 6.15 21.33
N PRO A 358 19.16 6.29 21.71
CA PRO A 358 19.54 6.70 23.06
C PRO A 358 19.27 8.18 23.34
N SER A 359 19.01 8.51 24.59
CA SER A 359 19.02 9.88 25.11
C SER A 359 20.24 10.12 25.98
N VAL A 360 21.04 11.14 25.65
CA VAL A 360 22.37 11.35 26.24
C VAL A 360 22.54 12.79 26.71
N ALA A 361 22.99 12.98 27.96
CA ALA A 361 23.24 14.29 28.55
C ALA A 361 24.67 14.76 28.33
N PHE A 362 24.86 16.06 28.02
CA PHE A 362 26.18 16.65 27.81
C PHE A 362 26.47 17.72 28.87
N PRO A 363 27.23 17.39 29.94
CA PRO A 363 27.29 18.23 31.13
C PRO A 363 28.16 19.50 30.99
N ASN A 364 29.16 19.51 30.10
CA ASN A 364 30.14 20.58 30.02
C ASN A 364 30.08 21.31 28.68
N GLU A 365 30.44 22.60 28.67
CA GLU A 365 30.59 23.36 27.41
C GLU A 365 31.69 22.74 26.52
N GLY A 366 31.48 22.77 25.21
CA GLY A 366 32.39 22.20 24.24
C GLY A 366 31.69 21.58 23.04
N THR A 367 32.47 21.02 22.13
CA THR A 367 31.99 20.29 20.95
C THR A 367 32.24 18.81 21.10
N TYR A 368 31.25 17.98 20.79
CA TYR A 368 31.30 16.54 21.01
C TYR A 368 31.20 15.78 19.69
N THR A 369 32.05 14.78 19.53
CA THR A 369 31.98 13.82 18.44
C THR A 369 31.01 12.71 18.81
N VAL A 370 30.16 12.32 17.86
CA VAL A 370 29.23 11.19 18.03
C VAL A 370 29.57 10.12 17.01
N THR A 371 29.65 8.87 17.48
CA THR A 371 29.89 7.71 16.62
C THR A 371 28.81 6.66 16.81
N LEU A 372 28.28 6.15 15.70
CA LEU A 372 27.39 4.99 15.63
C LEU A 372 28.08 3.90 14.83
N ARG A 373 28.17 2.71 15.39
CA ARG A 373 28.62 1.49 14.71
C ARG A 373 27.45 0.54 14.55
N ALA A 374 27.12 0.19 13.31
CA ALA A 374 26.07 -0.77 12.97
C ALA A 374 26.72 -2.10 12.58
N LYS A 375 26.20 -3.23 13.09
CA LYS A 375 26.78 -4.57 12.87
C LYS A 375 25.74 -5.58 12.42
N ASN A 376 26.19 -6.54 11.60
CA ASN A 376 25.53 -7.83 11.38
C ASN A 376 26.59 -8.92 11.14
N SER A 377 26.17 -10.16 10.84
CA SER A 377 27.12 -11.26 10.56
C SER A 377 28.08 -11.02 9.38
N GLU A 378 27.72 -10.16 8.41
CA GLU A 378 28.52 -9.91 7.21
C GLU A 378 29.57 -8.81 7.44
N GLY A 379 29.43 -8.04 8.51
CA GLY A 379 30.40 -7.04 8.92
C GLY A 379 29.76 -5.88 9.66
N GLU A 380 30.44 -4.74 9.57
CA GLU A 380 30.06 -3.53 10.27
C GLU A 380 30.31 -2.30 9.40
N ASP A 381 29.64 -1.21 9.75
CA ASP A 381 29.91 0.12 9.25
C ASP A 381 29.87 1.13 10.40
N VAL A 382 30.59 2.23 10.26
CA VAL A 382 30.78 3.24 11.31
C VAL A 382 30.51 4.63 10.76
N ALA A 383 29.50 5.29 11.31
CA ALA A 383 29.24 6.71 11.08
C ALA A 383 29.83 7.53 12.23
N THR A 384 30.74 8.46 11.90
CA THR A 384 31.29 9.43 12.87
C THR A 384 30.98 10.84 12.42
N LYS A 385 30.28 11.61 13.26
CA LYS A 385 30.09 13.06 13.07
C LYS A 385 30.93 13.81 14.10
N LYS A 386 32.03 14.42 13.63
CA LYS A 386 32.92 15.25 14.47
C LYS A 386 32.24 16.58 14.78
N GLU A 387 32.49 17.10 15.98
CA GLU A 387 31.96 18.40 16.45
C GLU A 387 30.44 18.55 16.24
N PHE A 388 29.72 17.44 16.35
CA PHE A 388 28.32 17.37 15.94
C PHE A 388 27.38 18.02 16.96
N ILE A 389 27.65 17.83 18.24
CA ILE A 389 26.91 18.48 19.33
C ILE A 389 27.75 19.62 19.88
N THR A 390 27.20 20.83 19.92
CA THR A 390 27.80 21.98 20.59
C THR A 390 27.02 22.30 21.85
N VAL A 391 27.74 22.34 22.97
CA VAL A 391 27.22 22.72 24.28
C VAL A 391 27.77 24.08 24.65
N THR A 392 26.89 25.04 24.89
CA THR A 392 27.28 26.40 25.31
C THR A 392 26.20 27.03 26.18
N LYS A 393 26.60 27.84 27.17
CA LYS A 393 25.67 28.65 27.97
C LYS A 393 24.88 29.64 27.13
N GLU A 394 25.39 30.06 25.96
CA GLU A 394 24.66 30.94 25.04
C GLU A 394 23.34 30.29 24.57
N ALA A 395 23.31 28.95 24.46
CA ALA A 395 22.10 28.23 24.09
C ALA A 395 21.01 28.29 25.18
N ALA A 396 21.35 28.59 26.44
CA ALA A 396 20.36 28.81 27.50
C ALA A 396 19.51 30.07 27.26
N GLY A 397 20.02 31.04 26.47
CA GLY A 397 19.25 32.18 25.96
C GLY A 397 18.25 31.82 24.85
N GLY A 398 18.26 30.55 24.42
CA GLY A 398 17.34 29.95 23.46
C GLY A 398 17.89 29.87 22.03
N VAL A 399 17.55 28.78 21.36
CA VAL A 399 17.64 28.62 19.90
C VAL A 399 16.36 29.20 19.29
N GLY A 400 16.46 29.91 18.16
CA GLY A 400 15.31 30.49 17.50
C GLY A 400 15.45 30.53 15.98
N ASP A 401 14.32 30.80 15.31
CA ASP A 401 14.29 31.00 13.87
C ASP A 401 14.94 32.33 13.48
N LEU A 402 16.09 32.23 12.85
CA LEU A 402 16.91 33.33 12.34
C LEU A 402 16.39 33.87 11.00
N ALA A 403 15.56 33.09 10.29
CA ALA A 403 14.97 33.47 9.01
C ALA A 403 13.65 34.23 9.16
N LEU A 404 13.04 34.21 10.36
CA LEU A 404 11.79 34.91 10.64
C LEU A 404 11.85 36.39 10.21
N ASN A 405 10.93 36.77 9.33
CA ASN A 405 10.79 38.12 8.74
C ASN A 405 12.04 38.61 7.97
N LYS A 406 12.92 37.71 7.52
CA LYS A 406 14.08 38.06 6.69
C LYS A 406 13.73 38.22 5.22
N GLN A 407 14.64 38.86 4.49
CA GLN A 407 14.52 38.98 3.05
C GLN A 407 14.84 37.64 2.38
N ALA A 408 14.03 37.27 1.41
CA ALA A 408 14.24 36.08 0.59
C ALA A 408 14.04 36.38 -0.89
N THR A 409 14.81 35.67 -1.71
CA THR A 409 14.66 35.59 -3.17
C THR A 409 14.34 34.15 -3.54
N ALA A 410 13.67 33.94 -4.66
CA ALA A 410 13.36 32.60 -5.14
C ALA A 410 13.44 32.54 -6.67
N SER A 411 13.52 31.29 -7.16
CA SER A 411 13.39 30.94 -8.58
C SER A 411 12.18 31.56 -9.27
N SER A 412 11.00 31.37 -8.69
CA SER A 412 9.73 31.96 -9.14
C SER A 412 8.72 32.01 -7.98
N PHE A 413 7.58 32.64 -8.23
CA PHE A 413 6.39 32.50 -7.38
C PHE A 413 5.13 32.76 -8.22
N VAL A 414 4.01 32.15 -7.86
CA VAL A 414 2.79 32.19 -8.70
C VAL A 414 2.02 33.51 -8.64
N ASN A 415 2.08 34.23 -7.53
CA ASN A 415 1.49 35.56 -7.36
C ASN A 415 1.98 36.23 -6.05
N ASP A 416 1.70 37.52 -5.88
CA ASP A 416 2.16 38.32 -4.73
C ASP A 416 1.69 37.83 -3.36
N ARG A 417 0.69 36.95 -3.28
CA ARG A 417 0.20 36.33 -2.02
C ARG A 417 0.90 35.00 -1.70
N GLU A 418 1.72 34.50 -2.61
CA GLU A 418 2.52 33.29 -2.43
C GLU A 418 4.02 33.53 -2.73
N ALA A 419 4.44 34.79 -2.56
CA ALA A 419 5.82 35.24 -2.66
C ALA A 419 6.75 34.61 -1.60
N PRO A 420 8.08 34.61 -1.80
CA PRO A 420 9.04 33.90 -0.94
C PRO A 420 8.98 34.25 0.56
N LYS A 421 8.64 35.50 0.89
CA LYS A 421 8.51 35.98 2.27
C LYS A 421 7.50 35.18 3.11
N PHE A 422 6.50 34.56 2.49
CA PHE A 422 5.46 33.80 3.19
C PHE A 422 5.94 32.42 3.65
N ALA A 423 7.11 31.95 3.20
CA ALA A 423 7.76 30.83 3.86
C ALA A 423 8.46 31.23 5.17
N LEU A 424 8.62 32.54 5.45
CA LEU A 424 9.46 33.07 6.53
C LEU A 424 8.70 33.96 7.52
N ASP A 425 7.37 33.96 7.49
CA ASP A 425 6.53 34.86 8.29
C ASP A 425 6.01 34.23 9.59
N GLY A 426 6.29 32.94 9.80
CA GLY A 426 5.84 32.17 10.97
C GLY A 426 4.35 31.83 10.95
N ASN A 427 3.66 31.97 9.80
CA ASN A 427 2.24 31.70 9.67
C ASN A 427 1.98 30.46 8.80
N ASP A 428 1.53 29.38 9.44
CA ASP A 428 1.26 28.09 8.78
C ASP A 428 0.01 28.10 7.87
N LYS A 429 -0.51 29.29 7.53
CA LYS A 429 -1.62 29.49 6.57
C LYS A 429 -1.20 30.24 5.31
N THR A 430 0.01 30.77 5.28
CA THR A 430 0.63 31.39 4.11
C THR A 430 1.78 30.52 3.62
N LYS A 431 2.11 30.61 2.33
CA LYS A 431 3.16 29.77 1.73
C LYS A 431 3.92 30.50 0.64
N TRP A 432 5.17 30.10 0.42
CA TRP A 432 5.81 30.29 -0.88
C TRP A 432 5.36 29.18 -1.83
N CYS A 433 4.94 29.56 -3.04
CA CYS A 433 4.52 28.62 -4.07
C CYS A 433 5.16 28.96 -5.43
N ALA A 434 5.87 27.99 -6.00
CA ALA A 434 6.55 28.09 -7.29
C ALA A 434 6.08 26.98 -8.23
N VAL A 435 5.91 27.29 -9.52
CA VAL A 435 5.47 26.37 -10.58
C VAL A 435 6.37 26.50 -11.80
N GLY A 436 6.24 25.56 -12.75
CA GLY A 436 7.06 25.49 -13.95
C GLY A 436 8.14 24.41 -13.85
N ASP A 437 9.11 24.46 -14.75
CA ASP A 437 10.22 23.51 -14.79
C ASP A 437 11.14 23.74 -13.58
N GLY A 438 11.32 22.69 -12.77
CA GLY A 438 12.22 22.71 -11.62
C GLY A 438 13.71 22.62 -12.01
N PRO A 439 14.63 22.69 -11.02
CA PRO A 439 14.37 22.77 -9.59
C PRO A 439 13.90 24.16 -9.13
N HIS A 440 13.08 24.19 -8.07
CA HIS A 440 12.61 25.44 -7.44
C HIS A 440 13.47 25.76 -6.23
N TRP A 441 13.98 26.98 -6.12
CA TRP A 441 14.81 27.38 -4.98
C TRP A 441 14.30 28.63 -4.27
N LEU A 442 14.60 28.73 -2.98
CA LEU A 442 14.39 29.90 -2.12
C LEU A 442 15.69 30.17 -1.33
N THR A 443 16.18 31.41 -1.36
CA THR A 443 17.40 31.86 -0.67
C THR A 443 17.07 32.96 0.32
N VAL A 444 17.53 32.83 1.56
CA VAL A 444 17.35 33.78 2.67
C VAL A 444 18.65 34.50 2.99
N ASP A 445 18.64 35.82 3.17
CA ASP A 445 19.73 36.58 3.82
C ASP A 445 19.39 36.81 5.30
N LEU A 446 20.18 36.24 6.21
CA LEU A 446 20.00 36.39 7.65
C LEU A 446 20.35 37.81 8.15
N GLY A 447 20.97 38.62 7.30
CA GLY A 447 21.36 40.02 7.52
C GLY A 447 22.76 40.19 8.11
N SER A 448 23.28 39.15 8.77
CA SER A 448 24.65 39.08 9.30
C SER A 448 25.09 37.61 9.32
N THR A 449 26.37 37.36 9.53
CA THR A 449 26.84 36.00 9.86
C THR A 449 26.19 35.53 11.16
N ARG A 450 25.69 34.30 11.17
CA ARG A 450 25.02 33.63 12.29
C ARG A 450 25.52 32.20 12.43
N LYS A 451 25.39 31.64 13.64
CA LYS A 451 25.63 30.22 13.92
C LYS A 451 24.32 29.44 13.80
N VAL A 452 24.21 28.64 12.74
CA VAL A 452 23.04 27.83 12.39
C VAL A 452 23.24 26.40 12.90
N SER A 453 22.21 25.86 13.55
CA SER A 453 22.21 24.50 14.12
C SER A 453 21.17 23.58 13.46
N GLY A 454 20.24 24.10 12.66
CA GLY A 454 19.30 23.25 11.95
C GLY A 454 18.21 23.98 11.20
N PHE A 455 17.29 23.21 10.63
CA PHE A 455 16.21 23.71 9.78
C PHE A 455 14.88 23.01 10.10
N VAL A 456 13.79 23.73 9.92
CA VAL A 456 12.43 23.15 9.87
C VAL A 456 11.80 23.53 8.54
N VAL A 457 11.31 22.53 7.81
CA VAL A 457 10.56 22.75 6.57
C VAL A 457 9.13 22.29 6.79
N LYS A 458 8.18 23.20 6.65
CA LYS A 458 6.74 22.92 6.68
C LYS A 458 6.23 22.82 5.24
N HIS A 459 5.78 21.63 4.89
CA HIS A 459 5.31 21.26 3.56
C HIS A 459 3.80 21.49 3.43
N ALA A 460 3.22 21.09 2.30
CA ALA A 460 1.82 21.37 1.96
C ALA A 460 0.81 20.88 3.03
N GLU A 461 1.01 19.68 3.58
CA GLU A 461 0.14 19.11 4.62
C GLU A 461 0.16 19.90 5.93
N ALA A 462 1.30 20.48 6.32
CA ALA A 462 1.35 21.34 7.50
C ALA A 462 0.44 22.57 7.35
N GLY A 463 0.23 23.03 6.11
CA GLY A 463 -0.73 24.07 5.76
C GLY A 463 -2.19 23.63 5.67
N GLY A 464 -2.46 22.32 5.69
CA GLY A 464 -3.78 21.72 5.52
C GLY A 464 -4.10 21.21 4.11
N GLU A 465 -3.11 21.12 3.22
CA GLU A 465 -3.28 20.50 1.90
C GLU A 465 -3.08 18.96 1.97
N ALA A 466 -3.36 18.25 0.87
CA ALA A 466 -3.18 16.79 0.84
C ALA A 466 -1.71 16.38 0.96
N ALA A 467 -1.40 15.31 1.70
CA ALA A 467 -0.05 14.79 1.87
C ALA A 467 0.68 14.45 0.55
N ALA A 468 -0.07 14.17 -0.52
CA ALA A 468 0.48 13.98 -1.88
C ALA A 468 1.25 15.20 -2.41
N PHE A 469 0.97 16.40 -1.89
CA PHE A 469 1.65 17.64 -2.25
C PHE A 469 2.84 17.98 -1.34
N ASN A 470 3.18 17.13 -0.36
CA ASN A 470 4.39 17.31 0.44
C ASN A 470 5.63 17.24 -0.46
N THR A 471 6.57 18.16 -0.24
CA THR A 471 7.86 18.16 -0.93
C THR A 471 8.58 16.84 -0.71
N ARG A 472 8.97 16.19 -1.80
CA ARG A 472 9.54 14.85 -1.74
C ARG A 472 11.05 14.87 -1.63
N ASP A 473 11.71 15.61 -2.52
CA ASP A 473 13.17 15.69 -2.56
C ASP A 473 13.62 17.16 -2.50
N PHE A 474 14.55 17.46 -1.60
CA PHE A 474 15.12 18.80 -1.44
C PHE A 474 16.50 18.78 -0.78
N GLU A 475 17.25 19.84 -1.01
CA GLU A 475 18.58 20.08 -0.43
C GLU A 475 18.58 21.42 0.31
N ILE A 476 19.38 21.55 1.37
CA ILE A 476 19.63 22.83 2.03
C ILE A 476 21.13 23.09 2.02
N SER A 477 21.49 24.30 1.58
CA SER A 477 22.87 24.77 1.53
C SER A 477 23.04 26.09 2.29
N VAL A 478 24.23 26.30 2.84
CA VAL A 478 24.60 27.52 3.56
C VAL A 478 25.77 28.23 2.87
N SER A 479 25.89 29.54 3.08
CA SER A 479 26.94 30.37 2.50
C SER A 479 27.25 31.59 3.36
N LEU A 480 28.51 32.05 3.35
CA LEU A 480 28.93 33.31 3.96
C LEU A 480 28.79 34.51 3.00
N ASP A 481 28.91 34.28 1.69
CA ASP A 481 29.03 35.33 0.67
C ASP A 481 27.88 35.33 -0.37
N GLY A 482 27.00 34.33 -0.32
CA GLY A 482 25.87 34.14 -1.23
C GLY A 482 26.28 33.56 -2.59
N LYS A 483 27.56 33.26 -2.79
CA LYS A 483 28.15 32.78 -4.05
C LYS A 483 28.66 31.35 -3.92
N ASN A 484 29.40 31.06 -2.87
CA ASN A 484 29.96 29.75 -2.56
C ASN A 484 29.05 29.02 -1.58
N TRP A 485 28.50 27.89 -1.99
CA TRP A 485 27.48 27.17 -1.24
C TRP A 485 27.99 25.82 -0.76
N THR A 486 27.76 25.52 0.52
CA THR A 486 28.03 24.21 1.13
C THR A 486 26.70 23.52 1.43
N GLN A 487 26.48 22.35 0.84
CA GLN A 487 25.31 21.53 1.13
C GLN A 487 25.43 20.93 2.53
N VAL A 488 24.39 21.07 3.34
CA VAL A 488 24.34 20.60 4.74
C VAL A 488 23.18 19.64 5.00
N VAL A 489 22.18 19.60 4.10
CA VAL A 489 21.04 18.66 4.14
C VAL A 489 20.76 18.16 2.73
N ASP A 490 20.53 16.86 2.59
CA ASP A 490 20.02 16.21 1.39
C ASP A 490 18.92 15.22 1.78
N VAL A 491 17.71 15.47 1.31
CA VAL A 491 16.52 14.69 1.64
C VAL A 491 15.95 14.13 0.35
N LYS A 492 15.77 12.82 0.34
CA LYS A 492 15.06 12.09 -0.71
C LYS A 492 13.88 11.33 -0.10
N GLY A 493 12.76 11.29 -0.81
CA GLY A 493 11.58 10.50 -0.45
C GLY A 493 10.85 10.97 0.81
N ASN A 494 10.95 12.25 1.20
CA ASN A 494 10.20 12.78 2.33
C ASN A 494 8.69 12.59 2.12
N THR A 495 7.99 12.12 3.14
CA THR A 495 6.52 12.02 3.17
C THR A 495 5.89 12.88 4.26
N LEU A 496 6.71 13.49 5.13
CA LEU A 496 6.25 14.24 6.30
C LEU A 496 5.68 15.62 5.89
N GLY A 497 4.59 16.04 6.54
CA GLY A 497 4.09 17.41 6.46
C GLY A 497 5.04 18.44 7.08
N THR A 498 5.85 18.05 8.06
CA THR A 498 6.92 18.87 8.65
C THR A 498 8.17 18.03 8.84
N SER A 499 9.31 18.48 8.28
CA SER A 499 10.59 17.82 8.43
C SER A 499 11.59 18.70 9.21
N LYS A 500 12.45 18.07 10.01
CA LYS A 500 13.44 18.74 10.87
C LYS A 500 14.82 18.20 10.59
N HIS A 501 15.80 19.10 10.47
CA HIS A 501 17.15 18.75 10.03
C HIS A 501 18.20 19.45 10.89
N SER A 502 18.71 18.75 11.90
CA SER A 502 19.79 19.24 12.75
C SER A 502 21.15 19.04 12.09
N ILE A 503 21.99 20.07 12.13
CA ILE A 503 23.34 20.08 11.55
C ILE A 503 24.37 20.43 12.63
N ALA A 504 25.64 20.07 12.41
CA ALA A 504 26.72 20.62 13.23
C ALA A 504 26.68 22.17 13.17
N LEU A 505 27.04 22.83 14.27
CA LEU A 505 26.95 24.28 14.37
C LEU A 505 27.80 24.94 13.28
N THR A 506 27.16 25.64 12.35
CA THR A 506 27.80 26.14 11.12
C THR A 506 27.59 27.65 10.98
N GLU A 507 28.63 28.38 10.60
CA GLU A 507 28.51 29.80 10.30
C GLU A 507 27.92 30.03 8.91
N ALA A 508 26.88 30.86 8.84
CA ALA A 508 26.19 31.20 7.60
C ALA A 508 25.62 32.61 7.67
N ARG A 509 25.61 33.31 6.54
CA ARG A 509 24.79 34.51 6.33
C ARG A 509 23.61 34.22 5.40
N TYR A 510 23.82 33.35 4.41
CA TYR A 510 22.79 32.98 3.45
C TYR A 510 22.45 31.50 3.57
N VAL A 511 21.17 31.17 3.41
CA VAL A 511 20.66 29.80 3.42
C VAL A 511 19.78 29.60 2.20
N LYS A 512 19.95 28.48 1.49
CA LYS A 512 19.19 28.14 0.29
C LYS A 512 18.50 26.80 0.46
N LEU A 513 17.19 26.78 0.28
CA LEU A 513 16.37 25.59 0.07
C LEU A 513 16.25 25.33 -1.44
N ASN A 514 16.63 24.15 -1.90
CA ASN A 514 16.55 23.72 -3.29
C ASN A 514 15.62 22.51 -3.41
N VAL A 515 14.42 22.70 -3.95
CA VAL A 515 13.40 21.66 -4.16
C VAL A 515 13.65 20.98 -5.50
N THR A 516 14.14 19.74 -5.45
CA THR A 516 14.48 18.94 -6.63
C THR A 516 13.33 18.03 -7.07
N LYS A 517 12.46 17.63 -6.13
CA LYS A 517 11.18 16.98 -6.44
C LYS A 517 10.05 17.55 -5.57
N PRO A 518 9.13 18.33 -6.16
CA PRO A 518 8.20 19.17 -5.39
C PRO A 518 7.02 18.43 -4.76
N THR A 519 6.65 17.22 -5.24
CA THR A 519 5.51 16.47 -4.72
C THR A 519 5.76 14.95 -4.68
N GLN A 520 4.85 14.20 -4.06
CA GLN A 520 4.89 12.73 -4.07
C GLN A 520 4.56 12.14 -5.46
N GLY A 521 3.77 12.87 -6.24
CA GLY A 521 3.26 12.47 -7.55
C GLY A 521 3.90 13.22 -8.72
N GLY A 522 3.10 13.47 -9.76
CA GLY A 522 3.53 14.14 -10.99
C GLY A 522 3.36 15.66 -11.00
N ASP A 523 2.86 16.27 -9.93
CA ASP A 523 2.72 17.72 -9.83
C ASP A 523 4.11 18.38 -9.64
N THR A 524 4.32 19.53 -10.29
CA THR A 524 5.59 20.27 -10.33
C THR A 524 5.62 21.50 -9.41
N ALA A 525 4.55 21.75 -8.66
CA ALA A 525 4.46 22.92 -7.79
C ALA A 525 5.14 22.71 -6.42
N ALA A 526 6.17 23.51 -6.11
CA ALA A 526 6.77 23.56 -4.78
C ALA A 526 5.89 24.42 -3.85
N ARG A 527 5.48 23.87 -2.69
CA ARG A 527 4.63 24.54 -1.70
C ARG A 527 5.29 24.48 -0.33
N ILE A 528 5.83 25.59 0.14
CA ILE A 528 6.55 25.69 1.41
C ILE A 528 5.81 26.67 2.31
N TYR A 529 5.15 26.12 3.33
CA TYR A 529 4.42 26.86 4.37
C TYR A 529 5.33 27.43 5.45
N GLY A 530 6.59 26.97 5.51
CA GLY A 530 7.55 27.42 6.50
C GLY A 530 8.95 26.93 6.17
N PHE A 531 9.93 27.83 6.21
CA PHE A 531 11.34 27.51 6.12
C PHE A 531 12.11 28.21 7.23
N GLU A 532 12.21 27.54 8.37
CA GLU A 532 12.83 28.08 9.57
C GLU A 532 14.32 27.73 9.60
N VAL A 533 15.17 28.69 9.95
CA VAL A 533 16.62 28.52 10.10
C VAL A 533 16.97 28.67 11.58
N HIS A 534 17.24 27.58 12.27
CA HIS A 534 17.43 27.59 13.72
C HIS A 534 18.90 27.84 14.11
N GLY A 535 19.13 28.69 15.10
CA GLY A 535 20.45 28.97 15.65
C GLY A 535 20.43 29.87 16.88
N LEU A 536 21.59 30.33 17.33
CA LEU A 536 21.72 31.22 18.49
C LEU A 536 21.05 32.58 18.24
N LYS A 537 20.19 33.03 19.17
CA LYS A 537 19.45 34.30 19.05
C LYS A 537 20.34 35.55 19.16
N ALA A 538 21.43 35.49 19.93
CA ALA A 538 22.34 36.62 20.13
C ALA A 538 23.47 36.62 19.09
N PRO A 539 23.90 37.78 18.57
CA PRO A 539 25.19 37.88 17.91
C PRO A 539 26.31 37.57 18.93
N VAL A 540 27.30 36.78 18.52
CA VAL A 540 28.56 36.67 19.26
C VAL A 540 29.17 38.07 19.27
N PRO A 541 29.45 38.69 20.43
CA PRO A 541 30.08 40.01 20.45
C PRO A 541 31.38 39.94 19.66
N THR A 542 31.55 40.85 18.71
CA THR A 542 32.80 40.97 17.96
C THR A 542 33.87 41.58 18.86
N PHE A 543 35.15 41.38 18.55
CA PHE A 543 36.25 41.94 19.34
C PHE A 543 36.16 43.48 19.51
N THR A 544 35.46 44.16 18.60
CA THR A 544 35.08 45.58 18.67
C THR A 544 34.10 45.91 19.80
N ASP A 545 33.13 45.03 20.08
CA ASP A 545 32.12 45.24 21.13
C ASP A 545 32.73 45.13 22.55
N ILE A 546 33.82 44.39 22.68
CA ILE A 546 34.56 44.28 23.95
C ILE A 546 35.37 45.57 24.22
N GLN A 547 35.93 46.22 23.20
CA GLN A 547 36.67 47.48 23.40
C GLN A 547 35.77 48.63 23.87
N ASP A 548 34.54 48.71 23.36
CA ASP A 548 33.58 49.74 23.78
C ASP A 548 33.05 49.53 25.20
N HIS A 549 33.08 48.30 25.72
CA HIS A 549 32.58 48.02 27.07
C HIS A 549 33.59 48.37 28.18
N TRP A 550 34.90 48.39 27.87
CA TRP A 550 35.96 48.85 28.78
C TRP A 550 36.29 50.35 28.64
N ALA A 551 35.74 51.02 27.62
CA ALA A 551 35.91 52.45 27.37
C ALA A 551 34.75 53.33 27.91
N ARG A 552 33.79 52.75 28.64
CA ARG A 552 32.68 53.45 29.30
C ARG A 552 32.78 53.41 30.82
#